data_AF-A0A7V6ARA5-F1
#
_entry.id   AF-A0A7V6ARA5-F1
#
_cell.length_a   1.000
_cell.length_b   1.000
_cell.length_c   1.000
_cell.angle_alpha   90.00
_cell.angle_beta   90.00
_cell.angle_gamma   90.00
#
_symmetry.space_group_name_H-M   'P 1'
#
loop_
_entity.id
_entity.type
_entity.pdbx_description
1 polymer ?
#
loop_
_entity_poly.entity_id
_entity_poly.type
_entity_poly.pdbx_seq_one_letter_code
_entity_poly.pdbx_strand_id
1 'polypeptide(L)'
;MKIRQAIIIPLVVIAPIILAWKSIVTVHAGREHNLTIGMEEGATDGFDIDIDKPAPPPPPIGFYCFFSLSDTNYAFIDGLWGDIRPHSDSASWELVTRNQEQPAKISVSELPPDGELFIDDIRIDSAGAVIELPAKDEPISIIYRKTEAEEPANSE
;
A
#
# COMPACT_ATOMS: atom_id res chain seq x y z
N MET A 1 -59.49 15.89 -18.31
CA MET A 1 -58.04 15.87 -18.60
C MET A 1 -57.31 15.82 -17.26
N LYS A 2 -56.73 14.68 -16.86
CA LYS A 2 -55.99 14.52 -15.60
C LYS A 2 -54.50 14.42 -15.93
N ILE A 3 -53.72 15.42 -15.52
CA ILE A 3 -52.27 15.43 -15.68
C ILE A 3 -51.68 14.45 -14.66
N ARG A 4 -50.93 13.44 -15.14
CA ARG A 4 -50.16 12.54 -14.27
C ARG A 4 -48.85 13.24 -13.94
N GLN A 5 -48.66 13.62 -12.68
CA GLN A 5 -47.36 14.08 -12.21
C GLN A 5 -46.40 12.87 -12.18
N ALA A 6 -45.32 12.94 -12.94
CA ALA A 6 -44.21 12.01 -12.82
C ALA A 6 -43.36 12.43 -11.60
N ILE A 7 -43.24 11.54 -10.62
CA ILE A 7 -42.32 11.71 -9.51
C ILE A 7 -40.94 11.28 -10.04
N ILE A 8 -40.04 12.25 -10.22
CA ILE A 8 -38.63 11.97 -10.48
C ILE A 8 -37.99 11.73 -9.10
N ILE A 9 -37.62 10.48 -8.82
CA ILE A 9 -36.79 10.15 -7.66
C ILE A 9 -35.35 10.32 -8.11
N PRO A 10 -34.56 11.27 -7.56
CA PRO A 10 -33.14 11.33 -7.86
C PRO A 10 -32.47 10.05 -7.34
N LEU A 11 -31.77 9.36 -8.23
CA LEU A 11 -30.91 8.24 -7.86
C LEU A 11 -29.71 8.81 -7.10
N VAL A 12 -29.69 8.66 -5.78
CA VAL A 12 -28.52 8.98 -4.97
C VAL A 12 -27.57 7.79 -5.05
N VAL A 13 -26.46 7.93 -5.76
CA VAL A 13 -25.36 6.97 -5.73
C VAL A 13 -24.54 7.25 -4.47
N ILE A 14 -24.69 6.41 -3.46
CA ILE A 14 -23.83 6.43 -2.27
C ILE A 14 -22.63 5.55 -2.59
N ALA A 15 -21.48 6.16 -2.90
CA ALA A 15 -20.23 5.41 -2.96
C ALA A 15 -19.83 5.02 -1.52
N PRO A 16 -19.47 3.75 -1.26
CA PRO A 16 -18.96 3.37 0.04
C PRO A 16 -17.64 4.12 0.30
N ILE A 17 -17.54 4.79 1.44
CA ILE A 17 -16.25 5.35 1.89
C ILE A 17 -15.40 4.17 2.33
N ILE A 18 -14.30 3.91 1.62
CA ILE A 18 -13.38 2.83 1.97
C ILE A 18 -12.34 3.40 2.93
N LEU A 19 -12.50 3.11 4.22
CA LEU A 19 -11.65 3.66 5.28
C LEU A 19 -10.45 2.78 5.64
N ALA A 20 -10.36 1.59 5.05
CA ALA A 20 -9.23 0.69 5.28
C ALA A 20 -9.01 -0.28 4.12
N TRP A 21 -7.75 -0.57 3.84
CA TRP A 21 -7.32 -1.64 2.94
C TRP A 21 -5.94 -2.15 3.36
N LYS A 22 -5.62 -3.41 3.07
CA LYS A 22 -4.31 -4.01 3.34
C LYS A 22 -3.88 -4.86 2.16
N SER A 23 -2.59 -4.94 1.91
CA SER A 23 -2.01 -5.82 0.89
C SER A 23 -0.72 -6.45 1.39
N ILE A 24 -0.52 -7.73 1.07
CA ILE A 24 0.71 -8.45 1.37
C ILE A 24 1.68 -8.21 0.22
N VAL A 25 2.80 -7.56 0.52
CA VAL A 25 3.95 -7.44 -0.38
C VAL A 25 4.82 -8.68 -0.19
N THR A 26 4.82 -9.56 -1.18
CA THR A 26 5.70 -10.74 -1.21
C THR A 26 6.99 -10.38 -1.92
N VAL A 27 8.12 -10.52 -1.22
CA VAL A 27 9.46 -10.25 -1.76
C VAL A 27 10.27 -11.53 -1.75
N HIS A 28 10.75 -11.95 -2.91
CA HIS A 28 11.55 -13.16 -3.06
C HIS A 28 12.92 -12.83 -3.68
N ALA A 29 13.99 -13.04 -2.90
CA ALA A 29 15.38 -12.96 -3.37
C ALA A 29 16.21 -14.04 -2.65
N GLY A 30 16.17 -15.27 -3.13
CA GLY A 30 16.74 -16.45 -2.46
C GLY A 30 15.96 -16.91 -1.21
N ARG A 31 15.27 -15.98 -0.53
CA ARG A 31 14.30 -16.22 0.55
C ARG A 31 13.08 -15.35 0.34
N GLU A 32 11.90 -15.89 0.69
CA GLU A 32 10.63 -15.17 0.66
C GLU A 32 10.35 -14.46 1.98
N HIS A 33 9.83 -13.23 1.88
CA HIS A 33 9.29 -12.45 2.99
C HIS A 33 7.92 -11.89 2.60
N ASN A 34 6.99 -11.95 3.55
CA ASN A 34 5.66 -11.38 3.41
C ASN A 34 5.56 -10.19 4.37
N LEU A 35 5.47 -9.00 3.79
CA LEU A 35 5.28 -7.75 4.52
C LEU A 35 3.87 -7.23 4.25
N THR A 36 3.33 -6.40 5.13
CA THR A 36 1.99 -5.82 4.97
C THR A 36 2.09 -4.32 4.83
N ILE A 37 1.44 -3.78 3.80
CA ILE A 37 1.15 -2.36 3.66
C ILE A 37 -0.35 -2.15 3.72
N GLY A 38 -0.79 -0.93 3.99
CA GLY A 38 -2.19 -0.60 3.92
C GLY A 38 -2.51 0.74 4.51
N MET A 39 -3.81 1.03 4.61
CA MET A 39 -4.31 2.19 5.31
C MET A 39 -5.43 1.79 6.26
N GLU A 40 -5.55 2.55 7.34
CA GLU A 40 -6.63 2.40 8.31
C GLU A 40 -6.90 3.74 8.98
N GLU A 41 -8.16 4.00 9.35
CA GLU A 41 -8.50 5.14 10.20
C GLU A 41 -7.88 4.95 11.60
N GLY A 42 -7.19 5.98 12.09
CA GLY A 42 -6.52 5.95 13.40
C GLY A 42 -5.07 5.47 13.37
N ALA A 43 -4.57 5.01 12.22
CA ALA A 43 -3.13 4.82 11.98
C ALA A 43 -2.41 6.17 11.78
N THR A 44 -1.09 6.15 11.88
CA THR A 44 -0.18 7.30 11.79
C THR A 44 0.99 7.00 10.86
N ASP A 45 1.82 8.01 10.58
CA ASP A 45 3.05 7.80 9.80
C ASP A 45 4.20 7.19 10.63
N GLY A 46 4.03 7.13 11.96
CA GLY A 46 4.97 6.54 12.91
C GLY A 46 4.63 5.08 13.22
N PHE A 47 5.21 4.54 14.29
CA PHE A 47 4.84 3.20 14.76
C PHE A 47 3.56 3.26 15.59
N ASP A 48 2.55 2.52 15.17
CA ASP A 48 1.30 2.35 15.90
C ASP A 48 1.23 0.99 16.60
N ILE A 49 1.12 1.04 17.93
CA ILE A 49 0.88 -0.14 18.74
C ILE A 49 -0.46 -0.78 18.33
N ASP A 50 -0.47 -2.11 18.22
CA ASP A 50 -1.62 -2.94 17.81
C ASP A 50 -2.07 -2.80 16.34
N ILE A 51 -1.50 -1.86 15.56
CA ILE A 51 -1.78 -1.71 14.12
C ILE A 51 -0.60 -2.21 13.30
N ASP A 52 0.61 -1.75 13.63
CA ASP A 52 1.83 -2.13 12.94
C ASP A 52 2.44 -3.42 13.48
N LYS A 53 3.36 -3.96 12.69
CA LYS A 53 4.16 -5.12 13.10
C LYS A 53 5.63 -4.77 12.99
N PRO A 54 6.38 -4.68 14.12
CA PRO A 54 7.81 -4.45 14.06
C PRO A 54 8.50 -5.61 13.34
N ALA A 55 9.49 -5.28 12.52
CA ALA A 55 10.34 -6.28 11.92
C ALA A 55 11.13 -6.99 13.04
N PRO A 56 11.28 -8.32 13.02
CA PRO A 56 12.15 -9.00 13.96
C PRO A 56 13.61 -8.55 13.75
N PRO A 57 14.52 -8.88 14.69
CA PRO A 57 15.94 -8.73 14.44
C PRO A 57 16.34 -9.46 13.14
N PRO A 58 17.22 -8.88 12.31
CA PRO A 58 17.65 -9.52 11.08
C PRO A 58 18.33 -10.86 11.40
N PRO A 59 18.13 -11.90 10.56
CA PRO A 59 18.83 -13.15 10.73
C PRO A 59 20.34 -12.95 10.62
N PRO A 60 21.17 -13.81 11.23
CA PRO A 60 22.63 -13.68 11.14
C PRO A 60 23.17 -13.74 9.71
N ILE A 61 22.48 -14.44 8.82
CA ILE A 61 22.86 -14.63 7.41
C ILE A 61 21.62 -14.63 6.50
N GLY A 62 21.86 -14.31 5.24
CA GLY A 62 20.88 -14.40 4.16
C GLY A 62 20.12 -13.10 3.91
N PHE A 63 19.28 -13.15 2.87
CA PHE A 63 18.40 -12.07 2.46
C PHE A 63 17.42 -11.70 3.58
N TYR A 64 17.20 -10.41 3.76
CA TYR A 64 16.24 -9.84 4.70
C TYR A 64 15.65 -8.56 4.14
N CYS A 65 14.38 -8.27 4.41
CA CYS A 65 13.76 -7.00 4.07
C CYS A 65 12.73 -6.55 5.10
N PHE A 66 12.50 -5.24 5.13
CA PHE A 66 11.59 -4.53 6.04
C PHE A 66 11.24 -3.15 5.45
N PHE A 67 10.15 -2.54 5.89
CA PHE A 67 9.87 -1.13 5.61
C PHE A 67 10.65 -0.25 6.59
N SER A 68 11.44 0.71 6.10
CA SER A 68 12.16 1.64 6.98
C SER A 68 11.18 2.52 7.75
N LEU A 69 11.48 2.75 9.02
CA LEU A 69 10.73 3.67 9.87
C LEU A 69 11.67 4.67 10.53
N SER A 70 11.26 5.94 10.53
CA SER A 70 11.92 7.00 11.28
C SER A 70 10.92 7.62 12.26
N ASP A 71 10.85 7.06 13.47
CA ASP A 71 9.97 7.54 14.54
C ASP A 71 10.80 7.94 15.77
N THR A 72 10.65 9.18 16.23
CA THR A 72 11.36 9.69 17.40
C THR A 72 10.78 9.16 18.72
N ASN A 73 9.49 8.79 18.75
CA ASN A 73 8.83 8.22 19.92
C ASN A 73 9.25 6.75 20.14
N TYR A 74 9.55 6.04 19.05
CA TYR A 74 9.99 4.64 19.05
C TYR A 74 11.33 4.46 18.33
N ALA A 75 12.32 5.28 18.68
CA ALA A 75 13.63 5.32 17.99
C ALA A 75 14.44 4.00 17.99
N PHE A 76 14.00 2.99 18.73
CA PHE A 76 14.59 1.64 18.73
C PHE A 76 13.94 0.69 17.70
N ILE A 77 12.87 1.12 17.04
CA ILE A 77 12.21 0.43 15.93
C ILE A 77 12.63 1.14 14.64
N ASP A 78 13.53 0.52 13.89
CA ASP A 78 14.04 1.04 12.61
C ASP A 78 13.39 0.37 11.39
N GLY A 79 12.54 -0.64 11.62
CA GLY A 79 11.94 -1.42 10.55
C GLY A 79 10.64 -2.11 10.92
N LEU A 80 9.74 -2.20 9.94
CA LEU A 80 8.42 -2.82 10.05
C LEU A 80 8.25 -3.98 9.06
N TRP A 81 7.53 -5.02 9.50
CA TRP A 81 6.95 -6.06 8.65
C TRP A 81 5.49 -5.80 8.33
N GLY A 82 4.83 -4.91 9.07
CA GLY A 82 3.52 -4.39 8.79
C GLY A 82 3.53 -2.90 9.07
N ASP A 83 3.26 -2.09 8.05
CA ASP A 83 3.26 -0.63 8.11
C ASP A 83 1.93 -0.14 7.50
N ILE A 84 1.02 0.27 8.38
CA ILE A 84 -0.31 0.76 8.01
C ILE A 84 -0.33 2.27 8.18
N ARG A 85 -0.65 2.98 7.11
CA ARG A 85 -0.63 4.44 7.07
C ARG A 85 -1.99 5.04 7.38
N PRO A 86 -2.06 6.33 7.80
CA PRO A 86 -3.33 7.02 7.94
C PRO A 86 -4.06 7.01 6.59
N HIS A 87 -5.39 6.88 6.64
CA HIS A 87 -6.20 7.04 5.44
C HIS A 87 -5.97 8.44 4.82
N SER A 88 -5.48 8.46 3.58
CA SER A 88 -5.16 9.67 2.83
C SER A 88 -5.30 9.41 1.32
N ASP A 89 -5.17 10.45 0.49
CA ASP A 89 -5.17 10.29 -0.97
C ASP A 89 -3.81 9.78 -1.51
N SER A 90 -2.78 9.66 -0.66
CA SER A 90 -1.46 9.17 -1.04
C SER A 90 -0.66 8.65 0.15
N ALA A 91 0.06 7.54 -0.03
CA ALA A 91 1.00 7.04 0.96
C ALA A 91 2.24 6.45 0.28
N SER A 92 3.34 6.40 1.02
CA SER A 92 4.62 5.87 0.55
C SER A 92 5.26 4.97 1.59
N TRP A 93 5.81 3.85 1.14
CA TRP A 93 6.63 2.94 1.92
C TRP A 93 7.99 2.79 1.26
N GLU A 94 9.03 2.71 2.07
CA GLU A 94 10.40 2.45 1.63
C GLU A 94 10.78 1.02 2.02
N LEU A 95 10.79 0.11 1.06
CA LEU A 95 11.21 -1.27 1.26
C LEU A 95 12.74 -1.36 1.20
N VAL A 96 13.36 -1.62 2.34
CA VAL A 96 14.81 -1.84 2.44
C VAL A 96 15.11 -3.32 2.29
N THR A 97 16.05 -3.65 1.40
CA THR A 97 16.62 -4.99 1.27
C THR A 97 18.02 -5.04 1.88
N ARG A 98 18.38 -6.17 2.46
CA ARG A 98 19.73 -6.46 2.98
C ARG A 98 20.23 -7.77 2.41
N ASN A 99 21.50 -7.82 2.04
CA ASN A 99 22.15 -8.99 1.42
C ASN A 99 21.42 -9.49 0.18
N GLN A 100 20.94 -8.57 -0.66
CA GLN A 100 20.26 -8.93 -1.91
C GLN A 100 21.31 -9.24 -3.00
N GLU A 101 21.74 -10.49 -3.06
CA GLU A 101 22.73 -10.95 -4.06
C GLU A 101 22.10 -11.31 -5.42
N GLN A 102 20.77 -11.37 -5.49
CA GLN A 102 20.00 -11.80 -6.65
C GLN A 102 18.89 -10.80 -6.97
N PRO A 103 18.38 -10.75 -8.22
CA PRO A 103 17.19 -9.97 -8.53
C PRO A 103 16.03 -10.31 -7.57
N ALA A 104 15.33 -9.28 -7.12
CA ALA A 104 14.16 -9.45 -6.25
C ALA A 104 12.91 -9.58 -7.11
N LYS A 105 12.09 -10.58 -6.81
CA LYS A 105 10.74 -10.74 -7.37
C LYS A 105 9.75 -10.22 -6.36
N ILE A 106 8.93 -9.24 -6.77
CA ILE A 106 7.98 -8.57 -5.89
C ILE A 106 6.58 -8.70 -6.48
N SER A 107 5.62 -9.01 -5.62
CA SER A 107 4.20 -9.03 -5.97
C SER A 107 3.36 -8.56 -4.79
N VAL A 108 2.12 -8.15 -5.07
CA VAL A 108 1.15 -7.74 -4.06
C VAL A 108 -0.07 -8.66 -4.09
N SER A 109 -0.63 -9.00 -2.93
CA SER A 109 -1.77 -9.92 -2.86
C SER A 109 -3.07 -9.31 -3.36
N GLU A 110 -3.25 -8.00 -3.14
CA GLU A 110 -4.45 -7.24 -3.51
C GLU A 110 -4.04 -5.84 -3.97
N LEU A 111 -4.84 -5.22 -4.84
CA LEU A 111 -4.68 -3.82 -5.22
C LEU A 111 -5.50 -2.93 -4.28
N PRO A 112 -5.07 -1.69 -4.04
CA PRO A 112 -5.88 -0.73 -3.31
C PRO A 112 -7.23 -0.51 -4.03
N PRO A 113 -8.33 -0.36 -3.29
CA PRO A 113 -9.67 -0.42 -3.88
C PRO A 113 -10.10 0.84 -4.63
N ASP A 114 -9.47 1.98 -4.36
CA ASP A 114 -9.83 3.30 -4.91
C ASP A 114 -8.61 4.06 -5.48
N GLY A 115 -7.53 3.35 -5.80
CA GLY A 115 -6.31 3.98 -6.29
C GLY A 115 -5.40 3.08 -7.08
N GLU A 116 -4.23 3.62 -7.39
CA GLU A 116 -3.15 2.95 -8.09
C GLU A 116 -1.99 2.69 -7.13
N LEU A 117 -1.30 1.57 -7.35
CA LEU A 117 -0.09 1.21 -6.62
C LEU A 117 1.10 1.19 -7.59
N PHE A 118 2.24 1.70 -7.15
CA PHE A 118 3.49 1.74 -7.90
C PHE A 118 4.60 1.09 -7.09
N ILE A 119 5.50 0.37 -7.76
CA ILE A 119 6.76 -0.16 -7.21
C ILE A 119 7.90 0.35 -8.08
N ASP A 120 8.80 1.18 -7.55
CA ASP A 120 9.87 1.86 -8.30
C ASP A 120 9.34 2.50 -9.61
N ASP A 121 8.30 3.32 -9.50
CA ASP A 121 7.59 3.98 -10.61
C ASP A 121 6.87 3.05 -11.60
N ILE A 122 6.91 1.74 -11.40
CA ILE A 122 6.15 0.76 -12.20
C ILE A 122 4.75 0.60 -11.61
N ARG A 123 3.71 0.94 -12.38
CA ARG A 123 2.32 0.73 -11.96
C ARG A 123 1.97 -0.76 -11.89
N ILE A 124 1.28 -1.16 -10.84
CA ILE A 124 0.78 -2.54 -10.66
C ILE A 124 -0.66 -2.64 -11.17
N ASP A 125 -0.83 -3.23 -12.34
CA ASP A 125 -2.16 -3.35 -12.96
C ASP A 125 -2.96 -4.57 -12.48
N SER A 126 -2.32 -5.55 -11.84
CA SER A 126 -3.01 -6.74 -11.33
C SER A 126 -2.35 -7.30 -10.07
N ALA A 127 -3.19 -7.73 -9.13
CA ALA A 127 -2.75 -8.49 -7.98
C ALA A 127 -2.04 -9.79 -8.42
N GLY A 128 -0.95 -10.13 -7.74
CA GLY A 128 -0.09 -11.27 -8.08
C GLY A 128 0.82 -11.05 -9.29
N ALA A 129 0.76 -9.89 -9.97
CA ALA A 129 1.76 -9.54 -10.96
C ALA A 129 3.15 -9.51 -10.31
N VAL A 130 4.10 -10.19 -10.95
CA VAL A 130 5.49 -10.26 -10.47
C VAL A 130 6.32 -9.24 -11.23
N ILE A 131 6.91 -8.31 -10.49
CA ILE A 131 7.96 -7.42 -10.98
C ILE A 131 9.30 -7.99 -10.56
N GLU A 132 10.26 -7.98 -11.49
CA GLU A 132 11.64 -8.34 -11.20
C GLU A 132 12.48 -7.06 -11.19
N LEU A 133 13.11 -6.79 -10.05
CA LEU A 133 14.03 -5.68 -9.87
C LEU A 133 15.46 -6.20 -9.77
N PRO A 134 16.44 -5.51 -10.38
CA PRO A 134 17.84 -5.92 -10.29
C PRO A 134 18.31 -5.91 -8.83
N ALA A 135 19.38 -6.66 -8.57
CA ALA A 135 20.08 -6.56 -7.28
C ALA A 135 20.59 -5.13 -7.09
N LYS A 136 20.13 -4.46 -6.03
CA LYS A 136 20.52 -3.10 -5.66
C LYS A 136 20.51 -2.95 -4.14
N ASP A 137 21.31 -2.01 -3.66
CA ASP A 137 21.37 -1.61 -2.24
C ASP A 137 20.46 -0.40 -1.92
N GLU A 138 19.82 0.16 -2.94
CA GLU A 138 18.89 1.29 -2.79
C GLU A 138 17.51 0.81 -2.33
N PRO A 139 16.82 1.55 -1.44
CA PRO A 139 15.43 1.25 -1.11
C PRO A 139 14.54 1.15 -2.35
N ILE A 140 13.53 0.31 -2.25
CA ILE A 140 12.48 0.16 -3.26
C ILE A 140 11.29 0.99 -2.80
N SER A 141 10.85 1.91 -3.65
CA SER A 141 9.72 2.78 -3.33
C SER A 141 8.41 2.07 -3.67
N ILE A 142 7.48 2.05 -2.72
CA ILE A 142 6.10 1.62 -2.94
C ILE A 142 5.20 2.81 -2.69
N ILE A 143 4.38 3.18 -3.67
CA ILE A 143 3.56 4.40 -3.62
C ILE A 143 2.11 4.05 -3.94
N TYR A 144 1.20 4.47 -3.06
CA TYR A 144 -0.24 4.53 -3.37
C TYR A 144 -0.63 5.95 -3.78
N ARG A 145 -1.52 6.05 -4.76
CA ARG A 145 -2.22 7.29 -5.12
C ARG A 145 -3.69 6.98 -5.38
N LYS A 146 -4.58 7.72 -4.76
CA LYS A 146 -6.01 7.64 -5.04
C LYS A 146 -6.31 8.09 -6.46
N THR A 147 -7.24 7.41 -7.12
CA THR A 147 -7.74 7.82 -8.44
C THR A 147 -8.80 8.89 -8.26
N GLU A 148 -8.63 10.06 -8.89
CA GLU A 148 -9.69 11.07 -8.91
C GLU A 148 -10.95 10.48 -9.57
N ALA A 149 -12.10 10.65 -8.92
CA ALA A 149 -13.38 10.33 -9.55
C ALA A 149 -13.60 11.31 -10.71
N GLU A 150 -13.84 10.80 -11.92
CA GLU A 150 -14.29 11.64 -13.03
C GLU A 150 -15.57 12.38 -12.60
N GLU A 151 -15.52 13.72 -12.49
CA GLU A 151 -16.75 14.50 -12.31
C GLU A 151 -17.68 14.20 -13.49
N PRO A 152 -18.96 13.85 -13.24
CA PRO A 152 -19.89 13.63 -14.33
C PRO A 152 -20.00 14.92 -15.13
N ALA A 153 -19.67 14.84 -16.42
CA ALA A 153 -19.75 15.96 -17.36
C ALA A 153 -21.11 16.67 -17.19
N ASN A 154 -21.05 17.91 -16.72
CA ASN A 154 -22.23 18.73 -16.51
C ASN A 154 -22.91 18.93 -17.87
N SER A 155 -23.99 18.20 -18.12
CA SER A 155 -24.80 18.37 -19.33
C SER A 155 -25.58 19.67 -19.19
N GLU A 156 -25.14 20.72 -19.89
CA GLU A 156 -25.91 21.96 -20.10
C GLU A 156 -27.18 21.73 -20.92
#